data_AF-A0A0A2VHT7-F1
#
_entry.id   AF-A0A0A2VHT7-F1
#
_cell.length_a   1.000
_cell.length_b   1.000
_cell.length_c   1.000
_cell.angle_alpha   90.00
_cell.angle_beta   90.00
_cell.angle_gamma   90.00
#
_symmetry.space_group_name_H-M   'P 1'
#
loop_
_entity.id
_entity.type
_entity.pdbx_description
1 polymer ?
#
loop_
_entity_poly.entity_id
_entity_poly.type
_entity_poly.pdbx_seq_one_letter_code
_entity_poly.pdbx_strand_id
1 'polypeptide(L)'
;MASPRLDKLPDELIVELARYLWLGDMSHLARVNRWLYQILDPILYLMDAKPYNQYALFWAAKHNLLTVAERALRAGTPVQPHSGVPSPLRPFGRILTGQELKAATKFSNFSRRTTPLDIVAGAGHCAIAALLLRDPRLIRSFDVELAIHSAAANDREEMVDMLLWHVEQVHKECMSHMIGCSFTGAGLHQSVAVLKLLVENGTRLAFISRERYSLYQMNYAGTGHDELWDLFSSIRPLELVPDHRIQRQDLRSNLTARVTGKGSRGIVELVETFTRLGFDWMCKGELAWMLRMALRRQRSPHGALTQLLV
;
A
#
# COMPACT_ATOMS: atom_id res chain seq x y z
N MET A 1 -8.06 -49.87 33.51
CA MET A 1 -9.16 -49.04 33.00
C MET A 1 -8.70 -48.41 31.69
N ALA A 2 -9.42 -48.62 30.59
CA ALA A 2 -9.05 -48.02 29.31
C ALA A 2 -9.24 -46.50 29.41
N SER A 3 -8.19 -45.73 29.09
CA SER A 3 -8.28 -44.26 29.04
C SER A 3 -9.39 -43.84 28.07
N PRO A 4 -10.28 -42.92 28.46
CA PRO A 4 -11.33 -42.43 27.58
C PRO A 4 -10.70 -41.88 26.31
N ARG A 5 -11.16 -42.40 25.18
CA ARG A 5 -10.63 -42.13 23.85
C ARG A 5 -11.49 -41.06 23.18
N LEU A 6 -10.87 -39.95 22.79
CA LEU A 6 -11.58 -38.80 22.19
C LEU A 6 -12.32 -39.20 20.90
N ASP A 7 -11.79 -40.17 20.18
CA ASP A 7 -12.34 -40.80 18.97
C ASP A 7 -13.61 -41.65 19.22
N LYS A 8 -14.03 -41.82 20.49
CA LYS A 8 -15.27 -42.51 20.86
C LYS A 8 -16.37 -41.58 21.35
N LEU A 9 -16.10 -40.28 21.44
CA LEU A 9 -17.11 -39.31 21.84
C LEU A 9 -18.05 -39.01 20.67
N PRO A 10 -19.37 -38.87 20.91
CA PRO A 10 -20.30 -38.35 19.92
C PRO A 10 -19.91 -36.93 19.47
N ASP A 11 -20.25 -36.60 18.22
CA ASP A 11 -19.95 -35.31 17.61
C ASP A 11 -20.50 -34.14 18.45
N GLU A 12 -21.66 -34.31 19.09
CA GLU A 12 -22.29 -33.29 19.93
C GLU A 12 -21.45 -32.92 21.15
N LEU A 13 -20.77 -33.89 21.76
CA LEU A 13 -19.89 -33.64 22.91
C LEU A 13 -18.61 -32.94 22.48
N ILE A 14 -18.09 -33.25 21.29
CA ILE A 14 -16.93 -32.54 20.72
C ILE A 14 -17.30 -31.08 20.41
N VAL A 15 -18.48 -30.84 19.85
CA VAL A 15 -19.01 -29.49 19.59
C VAL A 15 -19.18 -28.71 20.89
N GLU A 16 -19.72 -29.34 21.94
CA GLU A 16 -19.90 -28.68 23.23
C GLU A 16 -18.56 -28.36 23.90
N LEU A 17 -17.58 -29.28 23.85
CA LEU A 17 -16.22 -29.01 24.30
C LEU A 17 -15.60 -27.83 23.56
N ALA A 18 -15.80 -27.74 22.24
CA ALA A 18 -15.25 -26.66 21.43
C ALA A 18 -15.72 -25.27 21.90
N ARG A 19 -16.94 -25.15 22.45
CA ARG A 19 -17.47 -23.86 22.96
C ARG A 19 -16.68 -23.30 24.14
N TYR A 20 -16.00 -24.15 24.90
CA TYR A 20 -15.17 -23.76 26.04
C TYR A 20 -13.69 -23.59 25.67
N LEU A 21 -13.30 -23.96 24.45
CA LEU A 21 -11.94 -23.82 23.98
C LEU A 21 -11.70 -22.42 23.41
N TRP A 22 -10.50 -21.90 23.65
CA TRP A 22 -10.03 -20.74 22.90
C TRP A 22 -9.74 -21.14 21.44
N LEU A 23 -9.86 -20.19 20.51
CA LEU A 23 -9.66 -20.43 19.06
C LEU A 23 -8.32 -21.14 18.74
N GLY A 24 -7.27 -20.82 19.49
CA GLY A 24 -5.96 -21.48 19.37
C GLY A 24 -6.03 -22.97 19.71
N ASP A 25 -6.58 -23.31 20.88
CA ASP A 25 -6.66 -24.70 21.36
C ASP A 25 -7.61 -25.53 20.49
N MET A 26 -8.70 -24.92 20.02
CA MET A 26 -9.60 -25.54 19.05
C MET A 26 -8.90 -25.85 17.74
N SER A 27 -8.05 -24.94 17.25
CA SER A 27 -7.22 -25.18 16.06
C SER A 27 -6.23 -26.33 16.26
N HIS A 28 -5.60 -26.41 17.43
CA HIS A 28 -4.71 -27.53 17.76
C HIS A 28 -5.48 -28.85 17.77
N LEU A 29 -6.65 -28.88 18.42
CA LEU A 29 -7.48 -30.06 18.51
C LEU A 29 -7.97 -30.53 17.14
N ALA A 30 -8.38 -29.58 16.27
CA ALA A 30 -8.78 -29.86 14.90
C ALA A 30 -7.65 -30.53 14.09
N ARG A 31 -6.38 -30.25 14.40
CA ARG A 31 -5.22 -30.80 13.67
C ARG A 31 -4.80 -32.19 14.14
N VAL A 32 -5.38 -32.71 15.23
CA VAL A 32 -4.99 -34.01 15.80
C VAL A 32 -5.35 -35.15 14.86
N ASN A 33 -6.54 -35.12 14.23
CA ASN A 33 -6.95 -36.12 13.24
C ASN A 33 -8.00 -35.57 12.26
N ARG A 34 -8.26 -36.31 11.17
CA ARG A 34 -9.17 -35.88 10.09
C ARG A 34 -10.63 -35.74 10.54
N TRP A 35 -11.08 -36.57 11.48
CA TRP A 35 -12.47 -36.52 11.98
C TRP A 35 -12.69 -35.26 12.83
N LEU A 36 -11.81 -34.99 13.78
CA LEU A 36 -11.82 -33.75 14.58
C LEU A 36 -11.70 -32.52 13.69
N TYR A 37 -10.86 -32.57 12.65
CA TYR A 37 -10.77 -31.49 11.67
C TYR A 37 -12.12 -31.20 11.01
N GLN A 38 -12.85 -32.23 10.56
CA GLN A 38 -14.14 -32.07 9.90
C GLN A 38 -15.21 -31.45 10.81
N ILE A 39 -15.20 -31.79 12.10
CA ILE A 39 -16.15 -31.26 13.08
C ILE A 39 -15.77 -29.83 13.50
N LEU A 40 -14.49 -29.60 13.82
CA LEU A 40 -14.03 -28.38 14.48
C LEU A 40 -13.71 -27.24 13.52
N ASP A 41 -13.28 -27.52 12.27
CA ASP A 41 -12.93 -26.46 11.30
C ASP A 41 -14.10 -25.48 11.05
N PRO A 42 -15.35 -25.92 10.80
CA PRO A 42 -16.48 -24.99 10.63
C PRO A 42 -16.77 -24.16 11.88
N ILE A 43 -16.69 -24.77 13.07
CA ILE A 43 -16.97 -24.12 14.36
C ILE A 43 -15.94 -23.02 14.64
N LEU A 44 -14.68 -23.29 14.29
CA LEU A 44 -13.59 -22.35 14.45
C LEU A 44 -13.89 -21.04 13.69
N TYR A 45 -14.27 -21.12 12.40
CA TYR A 45 -14.61 -19.92 11.63
C TYR A 45 -15.87 -19.21 12.15
N LEU A 46 -16.88 -19.95 12.63
CA LEU A 46 -18.06 -19.34 13.26
C LEU A 46 -17.71 -18.59 14.55
N MET A 47 -16.73 -19.06 15.31
CA MET A 47 -16.25 -18.38 16.51
C MET A 47 -15.32 -17.20 16.19
N ASP A 48 -14.53 -17.27 15.12
CA ASP A 48 -13.73 -16.18 14.58
C ASP A 48 -14.60 -15.00 14.09
N ALA A 49 -15.74 -15.31 13.47
CA ALA A 49 -16.66 -14.29 12.95
C ALA A 49 -17.28 -13.39 14.04
N LYS A 50 -17.30 -13.84 15.30
CA LYS A 50 -17.86 -13.07 16.42
C LYS A 50 -17.10 -11.76 16.64
N PRO A 51 -17.77 -10.70 17.16
CA PRO A 51 -17.09 -9.47 17.56
C PRO A 51 -15.90 -9.80 18.46
N TYR A 52 -14.77 -9.12 18.26
CA TYR A 52 -13.49 -9.31 18.97
C TYR A 52 -12.64 -10.53 18.61
N ASN A 53 -13.06 -11.40 17.68
CA ASN A 53 -12.28 -12.58 17.27
C ASN A 53 -11.86 -12.60 15.79
N GLN A 54 -12.14 -11.52 15.06
CA GLN A 54 -12.08 -11.44 13.59
C GLN A 54 -10.64 -11.48 13.04
N TYR A 55 -9.99 -12.64 13.08
CA TYR A 55 -8.57 -12.82 12.76
C TYR A 55 -8.34 -13.57 11.44
N ALA A 56 -9.20 -14.54 11.12
CA ALA A 56 -9.00 -15.45 9.99
C ALA A 56 -8.81 -14.70 8.66
N LEU A 57 -9.58 -13.62 8.45
CA LEU A 57 -9.50 -12.83 7.22
C LEU A 57 -8.21 -11.99 7.14
N PHE A 58 -7.74 -11.43 8.25
CA PHE A 58 -6.44 -10.75 8.33
C PHE A 58 -5.27 -11.72 8.09
N TRP A 59 -5.35 -12.91 8.67
CA TRP A 59 -4.35 -13.96 8.46
C TRP A 59 -4.28 -14.38 7.00
N ALA A 60 -5.46 -14.65 6.42
CA ALA A 60 -5.57 -15.02 5.02
C ALA A 60 -5.02 -13.93 4.10
N ALA A 61 -5.35 -12.66 4.40
CA ALA A 61 -4.84 -11.51 3.68
C ALA A 61 -3.31 -11.42 3.72
N LYS A 62 -2.71 -11.57 4.89
CA LYS A 62 -1.25 -11.48 5.09
C LYS A 62 -0.47 -12.61 4.43
N HIS A 63 -1.02 -13.83 4.46
CA HIS A 63 -0.32 -15.05 4.02
C HIS A 63 -0.79 -15.57 2.66
N ASN A 64 -1.61 -14.82 1.93
CA ASN A 64 -2.18 -15.21 0.65
C ASN A 64 -2.94 -16.55 0.67
N LEU A 65 -3.76 -16.77 1.71
CA LEU A 65 -4.50 -18.03 1.89
C LEU A 65 -5.95 -17.90 1.42
N LEU A 66 -6.19 -18.01 0.11
CA LEU A 66 -7.52 -17.86 -0.50
C LEU A 66 -8.59 -18.75 0.14
N THR A 67 -8.27 -20.02 0.39
CA THR A 67 -9.23 -20.98 0.99
C THR A 67 -9.64 -20.60 2.41
N VAL A 68 -8.74 -19.97 3.17
CA VAL A 68 -9.02 -19.49 4.53
C VAL A 68 -9.91 -18.25 4.46
N ALA A 69 -9.63 -17.33 3.52
CA ALA A 69 -10.49 -16.17 3.28
C ALA A 69 -11.91 -16.59 2.88
N GLU A 70 -12.05 -17.56 1.96
CA GLU A 70 -13.36 -18.10 1.58
C GLU A 70 -14.14 -18.66 2.77
N ARG A 71 -13.49 -19.47 3.62
CA ARG A 71 -14.14 -20.06 4.79
C ARG A 71 -14.54 -19.00 5.82
N ALA A 72 -13.67 -18.02 6.06
CA ALA A 72 -13.98 -16.91 6.95
C ALA A 72 -15.18 -16.10 6.46
N LEU A 73 -15.23 -15.76 5.16
CA LEU A 73 -16.39 -15.06 4.60
C LEU A 73 -17.66 -15.91 4.65
N ARG A 74 -17.60 -17.20 4.32
CA ARG A 74 -18.74 -18.12 4.42
C ARG A 74 -19.28 -18.25 5.85
N ALA A 75 -18.40 -18.17 6.85
CA ALA A 75 -18.78 -18.17 8.26
C ALA A 75 -19.32 -16.81 8.75
N GLY A 76 -19.31 -15.78 7.89
CA GLY A 76 -19.84 -14.45 8.19
C GLY A 76 -18.83 -13.51 8.86
N THR A 77 -17.53 -13.82 8.84
CA THR A 77 -16.50 -12.87 9.31
C THR A 77 -16.62 -11.57 8.52
N PRO A 78 -16.84 -10.42 9.17
CA PRO A 78 -17.05 -9.17 8.46
C PRO A 78 -15.76 -8.70 7.79
N VAL A 79 -15.88 -8.20 6.57
CA VAL A 79 -14.72 -7.68 5.83
C VAL A 79 -14.24 -6.35 6.41
N GLN A 80 -15.16 -5.60 7.03
CA GLN A 80 -14.86 -4.42 7.85
C GLN A 80 -14.90 -4.83 9.33
N PRO A 81 -13.74 -5.08 9.94
CA PRO A 81 -13.69 -5.46 11.34
C PRO A 81 -14.07 -4.29 12.25
N HIS A 82 -14.68 -4.61 13.39
CA HIS A 82 -15.17 -3.62 14.35
C HIS A 82 -14.01 -2.92 15.09
N SER A 83 -12.86 -3.58 15.20
CA SER A 83 -11.60 -3.03 15.65
C SER A 83 -10.62 -2.96 14.48
N GLY A 84 -10.01 -1.79 14.23
CA GLY A 84 -9.01 -1.58 13.18
C GLY A 84 -7.67 -2.31 13.43
N VAL A 85 -7.61 -3.04 14.53
CA VAL A 85 -6.58 -4.02 14.86
C VAL A 85 -7.30 -5.33 15.14
N PRO A 86 -6.88 -6.45 14.52
CA PRO A 86 -7.35 -7.75 14.99
C PRO A 86 -7.02 -7.83 16.48
N SER A 87 -7.94 -8.36 17.28
CA SER A 87 -7.63 -8.65 18.67
C SER A 87 -6.32 -9.45 18.72
N PRO A 88 -5.40 -9.17 19.66
CA PRO A 88 -4.11 -9.85 19.75
C PRO A 88 -4.21 -11.37 19.98
N LEU A 89 -5.43 -11.90 20.02
CA LEU A 89 -5.77 -13.31 20.14
C LEU A 89 -5.56 -14.04 18.81
N ARG A 90 -4.29 -14.41 18.64
CA ARG A 90 -3.71 -15.64 18.04
C ARG A 90 -4.41 -16.25 16.80
N PRO A 91 -3.74 -16.33 15.64
CA PRO A 91 -4.10 -17.32 14.64
C PRO A 91 -3.76 -18.73 15.13
N PHE A 92 -4.73 -19.62 15.02
CA PHE A 92 -4.51 -21.01 14.58
C PHE A 92 -3.26 -21.71 15.13
N GLY A 93 -3.11 -21.70 16.45
CA GLY A 93 -2.24 -22.63 17.15
C GLY A 93 -0.72 -22.39 17.04
N ARG A 94 -0.24 -21.17 16.78
CA ARG A 94 1.18 -20.85 17.03
C ARG A 94 1.31 -19.85 18.19
N ILE A 95 2.12 -20.19 19.19
CA ILE A 95 2.61 -19.20 20.15
C ILE A 95 3.48 -18.24 19.34
N LEU A 96 2.96 -17.05 19.06
CA LEU A 96 3.77 -15.97 18.51
C LEU A 96 4.80 -15.59 19.57
N THR A 97 6.06 -15.54 19.16
CA THR A 97 7.13 -15.00 20.00
C THR A 97 6.84 -13.52 20.31
N GLY A 98 7.43 -12.97 21.38
CA GLY A 98 7.26 -11.55 21.72
C GLY A 98 7.61 -10.58 20.57
N GLN A 99 8.50 -11.00 19.65
CA GLN A 99 8.80 -10.26 18.42
C GLN A 99 7.68 -10.32 17.38
N GLU A 100 7.03 -11.47 17.21
CA GLU A 100 5.92 -11.64 16.28
C GLU A 100 4.64 -10.97 16.80
N LEU A 101 4.43 -10.97 18.13
CA LEU A 101 3.40 -10.15 18.76
C LEU A 101 3.69 -8.67 18.57
N LYS A 102 4.94 -8.22 18.75
CA LYS A 102 5.36 -6.84 18.43
C LYS A 102 5.23 -6.50 16.94
N ALA A 103 5.41 -7.46 16.04
CA ALA A 103 5.22 -7.30 14.59
C ALA A 103 3.73 -7.26 14.22
N ALA A 104 2.88 -7.99 14.93
CA ALA A 104 1.42 -7.91 14.82
C ALA A 104 0.88 -6.63 15.47
N THR A 105 1.44 -6.16 16.59
CA THR A 105 1.08 -4.85 17.14
C THR A 105 1.76 -3.70 16.40
N LYS A 106 2.73 -3.94 15.51
CA LYS A 106 3.24 -2.90 14.59
C LYS A 106 2.16 -2.36 13.65
N PHE A 107 1.03 -3.06 13.49
CA PHE A 107 -0.19 -2.51 12.89
C PHE A 107 -0.71 -1.27 13.64
N SER A 108 -0.39 -1.10 14.94
CA SER A 108 -0.79 0.06 15.74
C SER A 108 0.04 1.32 15.50
N ASN A 109 1.12 1.26 14.73
CA ASN A 109 1.90 2.45 14.38
C ASN A 109 1.30 3.22 13.20
N PHE A 110 0.33 2.63 12.50
CA PHE A 110 -0.58 3.37 11.65
C PHE A 110 -1.72 3.86 12.54
N SER A 111 -1.85 5.17 12.70
CA SER A 111 -2.99 5.83 13.34
C SER A 111 -4.33 5.59 12.59
N ARG A 112 -4.34 4.68 11.60
CA ARG A 112 -5.42 4.41 10.64
C ARG A 112 -5.89 2.97 10.80
N ARG A 113 -7.19 2.77 10.59
CA ARG A 113 -7.80 1.43 10.54
C ARG A 113 -7.20 0.65 9.36
N THR A 114 -6.34 -0.33 9.64
CA THR A 114 -5.87 -1.28 8.61
C THR A 114 -6.94 -2.32 8.38
N THR A 115 -7.34 -2.54 7.13
CA THR A 115 -8.35 -3.54 6.74
C THR A 115 -7.70 -4.75 6.07
N PRO A 116 -8.39 -5.90 6.01
CA PRO A 116 -7.92 -7.03 5.20
C PRO A 116 -7.68 -6.64 3.73
N LEU A 117 -8.51 -5.74 3.17
CA LEU A 117 -8.32 -5.25 1.80
C LEU A 117 -7.00 -4.46 1.65
N ASP A 118 -6.68 -3.59 2.61
CA ASP A 118 -5.43 -2.82 2.62
C ASP A 118 -4.19 -3.73 2.61
N ILE A 119 -4.21 -4.80 3.43
CA ILE A 119 -3.12 -5.78 3.50
C ILE A 119 -2.94 -6.52 2.17
N VAL A 120 -4.02 -7.05 1.59
CA VAL A 120 -3.91 -7.76 0.30
C VAL A 120 -3.51 -6.82 -0.82
N ALA A 121 -3.93 -5.55 -0.76
CA ALA A 121 -3.62 -4.57 -1.77
C ALA A 121 -2.14 -4.19 -1.76
N GLY A 122 -1.56 -3.87 -0.59
CA GLY A 122 -0.12 -3.62 -0.47
C GLY A 122 0.74 -4.84 -0.79
N ALA A 123 0.26 -6.05 -0.50
CA ALA A 123 0.95 -7.29 -0.82
C ALA A 123 0.78 -7.75 -2.28
N GLY A 124 -0.24 -7.26 -3.00
CA GLY A 124 -0.56 -7.68 -4.37
C GLY A 124 -1.32 -9.02 -4.45
N HIS A 125 -2.05 -9.42 -3.42
CA HIS A 125 -2.82 -10.68 -3.40
C HIS A 125 -4.15 -10.55 -4.14
N CYS A 126 -4.10 -10.43 -5.47
CA CYS A 126 -5.22 -10.16 -6.38
C CYS A 126 -6.43 -11.10 -6.17
N ALA A 127 -6.20 -12.41 -5.99
CA ALA A 127 -7.29 -13.38 -5.83
C ALA A 127 -8.13 -13.14 -4.57
N ILE A 128 -7.47 -12.78 -3.46
CA ILE A 128 -8.18 -12.47 -2.22
C ILE A 128 -8.85 -11.10 -2.32
N ALA A 129 -8.19 -10.10 -2.92
CA ALA A 129 -8.80 -8.79 -3.15
C ALA A 129 -10.10 -8.91 -3.97
N ALA A 130 -10.09 -9.66 -5.07
CA ALA A 130 -11.27 -9.92 -5.88
C ALA A 130 -12.40 -10.59 -5.07
N LEU A 131 -12.06 -11.51 -4.17
CA LEU A 131 -13.01 -12.15 -3.26
C LEU A 131 -13.59 -11.18 -2.23
N LEU A 132 -12.77 -10.27 -1.68
CA LEU A 132 -13.23 -9.23 -0.74
C LEU A 132 -14.11 -8.19 -1.42
N LEU A 133 -13.77 -7.76 -2.65
CA LEU A 133 -14.52 -6.76 -3.41
C LEU A 133 -15.91 -7.25 -3.83
N ARG A 134 -16.11 -8.57 -3.93
CA ARG A 134 -17.44 -9.16 -4.17
C ARG A 134 -18.39 -9.01 -2.98
N ASP A 135 -17.90 -8.72 -1.77
CA ASP A 135 -18.76 -8.51 -0.62
C ASP A 135 -19.40 -7.10 -0.69
N PRO A 136 -20.74 -7.01 -0.76
CA PRO A 136 -21.43 -5.72 -0.85
C PRO A 136 -21.19 -4.79 0.35
N ARG A 137 -20.71 -5.32 1.48
CA ARG A 137 -20.44 -4.55 2.69
C ARG A 137 -19.15 -3.72 2.57
N LEU A 138 -18.30 -4.01 1.58
CA LEU A 138 -17.03 -3.33 1.35
C LEU A 138 -17.16 -2.05 0.50
N ILE A 139 -18.38 -1.71 0.07
CA ILE A 139 -18.77 -0.63 -0.86
C ILE A 139 -18.66 0.78 -0.20
N ARG A 140 -17.68 1.01 0.68
CA ARG A 140 -17.38 2.35 1.21
C ARG A 140 -16.08 2.85 0.61
N SER A 141 -16.16 4.00 -0.06
CA SER A 141 -15.06 4.63 -0.81
C SER A 141 -13.77 4.74 0.00
N PHE A 142 -13.83 4.96 1.32
CA PHE A 142 -12.65 5.08 2.18
C PHE A 142 -11.77 3.82 2.27
N ASP A 143 -12.35 2.62 2.31
CA ASP A 143 -11.55 1.38 2.45
C ASP A 143 -10.83 1.04 1.14
N VAL A 144 -11.50 1.28 0.01
CA VAL A 144 -10.93 1.14 -1.34
C VAL A 144 -9.87 2.20 -1.59
N GLU A 145 -10.07 3.42 -1.08
CA GLU A 145 -9.06 4.49 -1.14
C GLU A 145 -7.77 4.12 -0.40
N LEU A 146 -7.89 3.52 0.80
CA LEU A 146 -6.71 3.07 1.52
C LEU A 146 -6.00 1.94 0.78
N ALA A 147 -6.77 0.97 0.29
CA ALA A 147 -6.23 -0.16 -0.48
C ALA A 147 -5.51 0.29 -1.76
N ILE A 148 -6.10 1.20 -2.53
CA ILE A 148 -5.48 1.68 -3.77
C ILE A 148 -4.22 2.49 -3.49
N HIS A 149 -4.19 3.28 -2.40
CA HIS A 149 -2.99 3.98 -1.96
C HIS A 149 -1.88 2.98 -1.62
N SER A 150 -2.18 1.95 -0.84
CA SER A 150 -1.20 0.93 -0.43
C SER A 150 -0.69 0.09 -1.60
N ALA A 151 -1.58 -0.32 -2.51
CA ALA A 151 -1.19 -1.00 -3.75
C ALA A 151 -0.25 -0.14 -4.60
N ALA A 152 -0.60 1.15 -4.77
CA ALA A 152 0.21 2.09 -5.51
C ALA A 152 1.57 2.35 -4.85
N ALA A 153 1.61 2.53 -3.54
CA ALA A 153 2.85 2.74 -2.78
C ALA A 153 3.81 1.54 -2.81
N ASN A 154 3.29 0.33 -3.05
CA ASN A 154 4.08 -0.91 -3.16
C ASN A 154 4.25 -1.40 -4.60
N ASP A 155 3.98 -0.54 -5.59
CA ASP A 155 4.11 -0.80 -7.03
C ASP A 155 3.35 -2.06 -7.51
N ARG A 156 2.13 -2.25 -7.00
CA ARG A 156 1.26 -3.38 -7.35
C ARG A 156 0.35 -3.02 -8.52
N GLU A 157 0.91 -2.97 -9.72
CA GLU A 157 0.21 -2.56 -10.95
C GLU A 157 -1.12 -3.30 -11.18
N GLU A 158 -1.11 -4.63 -11.24
CA GLU A 158 -2.32 -5.45 -11.47
C GLU A 158 -3.41 -5.19 -10.42
N MET A 159 -3.00 -4.96 -9.16
CA MET A 159 -3.92 -4.67 -8.06
C MET A 159 -4.55 -3.28 -8.22
N VAL A 160 -3.75 -2.27 -8.58
CA VAL A 160 -4.26 -0.91 -8.84
C VAL A 160 -5.26 -0.94 -9.98
N ASP A 161 -4.97 -1.66 -11.06
CA ASP A 161 -5.89 -1.77 -12.19
C ASP A 161 -7.21 -2.46 -11.79
N MET A 162 -7.13 -3.58 -11.07
CA MET A 162 -8.31 -4.26 -10.52
C MET A 162 -9.17 -3.33 -9.66
N LEU A 163 -8.54 -2.56 -8.75
CA LEU A 163 -9.24 -1.65 -7.86
C LEU A 163 -9.90 -0.50 -8.62
N LEU A 164 -9.19 0.10 -9.59
CA LEU A 164 -9.74 1.16 -10.44
C LEU A 164 -10.90 0.65 -11.31
N TRP A 165 -10.77 -0.54 -11.88
CA TRP A 165 -11.86 -1.19 -12.61
C TRP A 165 -13.09 -1.39 -11.73
N HIS A 166 -12.90 -1.88 -10.51
CA HIS A 166 -14.01 -2.05 -9.57
C HIS A 166 -14.68 -0.72 -9.19
N VAL A 167 -13.89 0.33 -8.93
CA VAL A 167 -14.40 1.69 -8.67
C VAL A 167 -15.18 2.22 -9.87
N GLU A 168 -14.73 1.98 -11.09
CA GLU A 168 -15.42 2.40 -12.31
C GLU A 168 -16.80 1.75 -12.46
N GLN A 169 -16.95 0.49 -12.02
CA GLN A 169 -18.23 -0.21 -12.10
C GLN A 169 -19.20 0.22 -10.98
N VAL A 170 -18.69 0.46 -9.76
CA VAL A 170 -19.54 0.64 -8.56
C VAL A 170 -19.66 2.11 -8.12
N HIS A 171 -18.63 2.91 -8.31
CA HIS A 171 -18.49 4.28 -7.77
C HIS A 171 -17.87 5.26 -8.78
N LYS A 172 -18.48 5.41 -9.96
CA LYS A 172 -18.02 6.33 -11.02
C LYS A 172 -17.75 7.75 -10.53
N GLU A 173 -18.56 8.24 -9.60
CA GLU A 173 -18.45 9.58 -9.02
C GLU A 173 -17.13 9.82 -8.26
N CYS A 174 -16.55 8.77 -7.65
CA CYS A 174 -15.31 8.88 -6.89
C CYS A 174 -14.05 8.54 -7.71
N MET A 175 -14.21 8.23 -9.00
CA MET A 175 -13.10 7.76 -9.85
C MET A 175 -11.93 8.75 -9.88
N SER A 176 -12.23 10.05 -10.03
CA SER A 176 -11.23 11.12 -10.03
C SER A 176 -10.41 11.17 -8.75
N HIS A 177 -11.07 11.02 -7.59
CA HIS A 177 -10.43 10.97 -6.27
C HIS A 177 -9.57 9.73 -6.10
N MET A 178 -10.07 8.54 -6.50
CA MET A 178 -9.32 7.29 -6.40
C MET A 178 -8.06 7.29 -7.26
N ILE A 179 -8.15 7.85 -8.47
CA ILE A 179 -7.00 8.07 -9.33
C ILE A 179 -6.00 9.01 -8.64
N GLY A 180 -6.47 10.13 -8.08
CA GLY A 180 -5.62 11.06 -7.32
C GLY A 180 -4.91 10.38 -6.14
N CYS A 181 -5.58 9.50 -5.40
CA CYS A 181 -5.01 8.74 -4.30
C CYS A 181 -3.97 7.72 -4.76
N SER A 182 -4.25 6.98 -5.84
CA SER A 182 -3.29 6.05 -6.44
C SER A 182 -2.04 6.78 -6.94
N PHE A 183 -2.20 7.93 -7.60
CA PHE A 183 -1.09 8.74 -8.09
C PHE A 183 -0.26 9.32 -6.94
N THR A 184 -0.93 9.77 -5.87
CA THR A 184 -0.25 10.29 -4.68
C THR A 184 0.61 9.20 -4.01
N GLY A 185 0.06 7.99 -3.85
CA GLY A 185 0.78 6.85 -3.30
C GLY A 185 1.97 6.45 -4.18
N ALA A 186 1.74 6.28 -5.48
CA ALA A 186 2.79 5.90 -6.43
C ALA A 186 3.89 6.96 -6.53
N GLY A 187 3.55 8.25 -6.56
CA GLY A 187 4.51 9.33 -6.71
C GLY A 187 5.38 9.58 -5.47
N LEU A 188 4.83 9.40 -4.27
CA LEU A 188 5.63 9.49 -3.04
C LEU A 188 6.67 8.37 -2.96
N HIS A 189 6.29 7.17 -3.41
CA HIS A 189 7.09 5.95 -3.32
C HIS A 189 7.86 5.60 -4.60
N GLN A 190 7.71 6.40 -5.66
CA GLN A 190 8.40 6.25 -6.96
C GLN A 190 8.12 4.91 -7.65
N SER A 191 6.87 4.47 -7.54
CA SER A 191 6.34 3.22 -8.11
C SER A 191 6.18 3.35 -9.62
N VAL A 192 7.17 2.88 -10.38
CA VAL A 192 7.28 3.14 -11.82
C VAL A 192 6.17 2.47 -12.61
N ALA A 193 5.86 1.21 -12.32
CA ALA A 193 4.87 0.44 -13.08
C ALA A 193 3.47 1.06 -12.91
N VAL A 194 3.10 1.39 -11.68
CA VAL A 194 1.81 2.06 -11.40
C VAL A 194 1.73 3.44 -12.06
N LEU A 195 2.80 4.23 -12.04
CA LEU A 195 2.80 5.53 -12.70
C LEU A 195 2.65 5.40 -14.22
N LYS A 196 3.36 4.45 -14.86
CA LYS A 196 3.19 4.15 -16.29
C LYS A 196 1.74 3.75 -16.60
N LEU A 197 1.17 2.84 -15.83
CA LEU A 197 -0.24 2.42 -16.00
C LEU A 197 -1.20 3.61 -15.92
N LEU A 198 -1.00 4.52 -14.95
CA LEU A 198 -1.85 5.70 -14.79
C LEU A 198 -1.68 6.72 -15.92
N VAL A 199 -0.48 6.80 -16.49
CA VAL A 199 -0.15 7.66 -17.63
C VAL A 199 -0.73 7.13 -18.93
N GLU A 200 -0.50 5.85 -19.22
CA GLU A 200 -0.94 5.17 -20.46
C GLU A 200 -2.47 5.16 -20.57
N ASN A 201 -3.15 5.01 -19.42
CA ASN A 201 -4.59 5.20 -19.31
C ASN A 201 -4.98 6.69 -19.27
N GLY A 202 -4.43 7.52 -20.18
CA GLY A 202 -4.40 8.99 -20.16
C GLY A 202 -5.69 9.77 -19.83
N THR A 203 -6.85 9.12 -19.74
CA THR A 203 -8.06 9.63 -19.09
C THR A 203 -7.89 9.91 -17.60
N ARG A 204 -6.94 9.26 -16.94
CA ARG A 204 -6.75 9.31 -15.48
C ARG A 204 -5.91 10.51 -15.01
N LEU A 205 -4.99 11.03 -15.83
CA LEU A 205 -4.16 12.18 -15.44
C LEU A 205 -4.89 13.53 -15.39
N ALA A 206 -6.04 13.66 -16.07
CA ALA A 206 -6.82 14.90 -16.09
C ALA A 206 -7.27 15.35 -14.69
N PHE A 207 -7.35 14.42 -13.73
CA PHE A 207 -7.81 14.67 -12.37
C PHE A 207 -6.69 15.13 -11.41
N ILE A 208 -5.43 15.12 -11.86
CA ILE A 208 -4.29 15.49 -11.02
C ILE A 208 -4.04 16.99 -11.16
N SER A 209 -3.99 17.70 -10.03
CA SER A 209 -3.64 19.12 -10.04
C SER A 209 -2.25 19.34 -10.61
N ARG A 210 -2.10 20.41 -11.40
CA ARG A 210 -0.81 20.78 -12.02
C ARG A 210 0.31 20.90 -10.99
N GLU A 211 0.00 21.48 -9.83
CA GLU A 211 0.92 21.61 -8.70
C GLU A 211 1.45 20.27 -8.21
N ARG A 212 0.56 19.28 -8.01
CA ARG A 212 0.97 17.93 -7.57
C ARG A 212 1.83 17.25 -8.63
N TYR A 213 1.47 17.39 -9.90
CA TYR A 213 2.24 16.82 -11.01
C TYR A 213 3.68 17.38 -11.04
N SER A 214 3.84 18.70 -11.03
CA SER A 214 5.15 19.37 -11.02
C SER A 214 5.97 19.00 -9.78
N LEU A 215 5.32 18.91 -8.61
CA LEU A 215 5.95 18.47 -7.37
C LEU A 215 6.58 17.08 -7.50
N TYR A 216 5.86 16.11 -8.06
CA TYR A 216 6.41 14.75 -8.23
C TYR A 216 7.49 14.70 -9.30
N GLN A 217 7.31 15.39 -10.43
CA GLN A 217 8.34 15.52 -11.47
C GLN A 217 9.65 16.07 -10.90
N MET A 218 9.58 17.14 -10.11
CA MET A 218 10.71 17.71 -9.37
C MET A 218 11.33 16.71 -8.39
N ASN A 219 10.51 15.96 -7.65
CA ASN A 219 11.02 14.93 -6.74
C ASN A 219 11.80 13.83 -7.47
N TYR A 220 11.34 13.38 -8.65
CA TYR A 220 12.04 12.35 -9.44
C TYR A 220 13.39 12.83 -9.96
N ALA A 221 13.49 14.09 -10.38
CA ALA A 221 14.79 14.71 -10.68
C ALA A 221 15.71 14.62 -9.44
N GLY A 222 15.24 15.08 -8.28
CA GLY A 222 16.02 15.06 -7.04
C GLY A 222 16.50 13.65 -6.64
N THR A 223 15.63 12.66 -6.72
CA THR A 223 15.97 11.27 -6.36
C THR A 223 16.72 10.52 -7.47
N GLY A 224 16.97 11.14 -8.62
CA GLY A 224 17.70 10.54 -9.74
C GLY A 224 16.93 9.46 -10.50
N HIS A 225 15.59 9.49 -10.45
CA HIS A 225 14.73 8.60 -11.23
C HIS A 225 14.52 9.17 -12.64
N ASP A 226 15.57 9.15 -13.45
CA ASP A 226 15.58 9.73 -14.80
C ASP A 226 14.49 9.12 -15.71
N GLU A 227 14.13 7.85 -15.54
CA GLU A 227 13.01 7.21 -16.26
C GLU A 227 11.65 7.87 -15.97
N LEU A 228 11.37 8.19 -14.70
CA LEU A 228 10.14 8.88 -14.30
C LEU A 228 10.16 10.35 -14.71
N TRP A 229 11.35 10.97 -14.70
CA TRP A 229 11.53 12.31 -15.23
C TRP A 229 11.22 12.37 -16.73
N ASP A 230 11.78 11.45 -17.52
CA ASP A 230 11.54 11.36 -18.96
C ASP A 230 10.06 11.07 -19.24
N LEU A 231 9.45 10.11 -18.51
CA LEU A 231 8.02 9.80 -18.61
C LEU A 231 7.17 11.05 -18.37
N PHE A 232 7.39 11.75 -17.26
CA PHE A 232 6.58 12.91 -16.91
C PHE A 232 6.80 14.09 -17.87
N SER A 233 8.04 14.31 -18.29
CA SER A 233 8.38 15.39 -19.22
C SER A 233 7.79 15.16 -20.62
N SER A 234 7.63 13.90 -21.03
CA SER A 234 7.00 13.55 -22.31
C SER A 234 5.51 13.85 -22.37
N ILE A 235 4.81 13.76 -21.24
CA ILE A 235 3.35 13.96 -21.16
C ILE A 235 3.01 15.45 -20.99
N ARG A 236 3.72 16.13 -20.08
CA ARG A 236 3.51 17.53 -19.78
C ARG A 236 4.84 18.17 -19.38
N PRO A 237 5.25 19.26 -20.03
CA PRO A 237 6.44 20.00 -19.61
C PRO A 237 6.26 20.53 -18.18
N LEU A 238 7.36 20.69 -17.45
CA LEU A 238 7.32 21.23 -16.10
C LEU A 238 6.72 22.65 -16.11
N GLU A 239 5.56 22.80 -15.48
CA GLU A 239 4.90 24.09 -15.28
C GLU A 239 5.13 24.52 -13.83
N LEU A 240 5.76 25.68 -13.62
CA LEU A 240 6.01 26.24 -12.30
C LEU A 240 4.92 27.26 -11.94
N VAL A 241 4.46 27.23 -10.68
CA VAL A 241 3.51 28.23 -10.14
C VAL A 241 4.18 29.60 -10.15
N PRO A 242 3.66 30.66 -10.80
CA PRO A 242 4.36 31.95 -10.95
C PRO A 242 4.82 32.62 -9.65
N ASP A 243 4.28 32.21 -8.49
CA ASP A 243 4.70 32.69 -7.18
C ASP A 243 6.08 32.13 -6.76
N HIS A 244 7.08 33.01 -6.85
CA HIS A 244 8.47 32.73 -6.48
C HIS A 244 8.67 32.28 -5.01
N ARG A 245 7.79 32.65 -4.07
CA ARG A 245 7.91 32.22 -2.66
C ARG A 245 7.51 30.76 -2.51
N ILE A 246 6.43 30.35 -3.18
CA ILE A 246 5.95 28.97 -3.21
C ILE A 246 6.99 28.10 -3.93
N GLN A 247 7.48 28.53 -5.10
CA GLN A 247 8.53 27.81 -5.82
C GLN A 247 9.80 27.62 -4.98
N ARG A 248 10.26 28.64 -4.25
CA ARG A 248 11.43 28.56 -3.38
C ARG A 248 11.20 27.62 -2.19
N GLN A 249 10.00 27.63 -1.60
CA GLN A 249 9.63 26.71 -0.54
C GLN A 249 9.56 25.28 -1.05
N ASP A 250 9.04 25.05 -2.25
CA ASP A 250 8.96 23.73 -2.86
C ASP A 250 10.34 23.18 -3.21
N LEU A 251 11.23 24.00 -3.79
CA LEU A 251 12.65 23.66 -3.97
C LEU A 251 13.31 23.27 -2.63
N ARG A 252 13.08 24.06 -1.58
CA ARG A 252 13.67 23.82 -0.25
C ARG A 252 13.10 22.62 0.50
N SER A 253 11.81 22.36 0.33
CA SER A 253 11.13 21.29 1.08
C SER A 253 11.33 19.94 0.40
N ASN A 254 11.31 19.94 -0.94
CA ASN A 254 11.22 18.71 -1.72
C ASN A 254 12.56 18.28 -2.31
N LEU A 255 13.41 19.22 -2.75
CA LEU A 255 14.66 18.89 -3.43
C LEU A 255 15.88 18.88 -2.51
N THR A 256 16.07 19.88 -1.66
CA THR A 256 17.23 19.94 -0.74
C THR A 256 17.31 18.75 0.23
N ALA A 257 16.17 18.14 0.58
CA ALA A 257 16.14 16.92 1.40
C ALA A 257 16.31 15.61 0.59
N ARG A 258 16.05 15.64 -0.73
CA ARG A 258 15.88 14.43 -1.56
C ARG A 258 16.89 14.27 -2.70
N VAL A 259 17.94 15.09 -2.79
CA VAL A 259 19.13 14.78 -3.64
C VAL A 259 19.90 13.60 -3.05
N THR A 260 19.26 12.43 -3.09
CA THR A 260 19.72 11.18 -2.47
C THR A 260 20.21 10.18 -3.50
N GLY A 261 19.81 10.31 -4.77
CA GLY A 261 20.06 9.35 -5.85
C GLY A 261 21.41 9.44 -6.57
N LYS A 262 21.65 8.43 -7.41
CA LYS A 262 22.74 8.40 -8.41
C LYS A 262 22.13 8.77 -9.77
N GLY A 263 22.03 10.05 -10.07
CA GLY A 263 21.49 10.54 -11.35
C GLY A 263 21.63 12.05 -11.39
N SER A 264 22.17 12.59 -12.47
CA SER A 264 22.40 14.03 -12.64
C SER A 264 21.51 14.63 -13.73
N ARG A 265 20.97 13.82 -14.65
CA ARG A 265 20.33 14.34 -15.86
C ARG A 265 19.04 15.08 -15.54
N GLY A 266 18.10 14.46 -14.83
CA GLY A 266 16.86 15.13 -14.42
C GLY A 266 17.11 16.40 -13.59
N ILE A 267 18.13 16.41 -12.72
CA ILE A 267 18.51 17.60 -11.93
C ILE A 267 19.06 18.71 -12.82
N VAL A 268 19.88 18.37 -13.80
CA VAL A 268 20.49 19.34 -14.72
C VAL A 268 19.41 19.96 -15.61
N GLU A 269 18.56 19.15 -16.22
CA GLU A 269 17.44 19.64 -17.04
C GLU A 269 16.45 20.47 -16.20
N LEU A 270 16.24 20.09 -14.93
CA LEU A 270 15.44 20.89 -14.00
C LEU A 270 16.08 22.26 -13.74
N VAL A 271 17.38 22.32 -13.45
CA VAL A 271 18.10 23.58 -13.20
C VAL A 271 18.09 24.46 -14.45
N GLU A 272 18.34 23.90 -15.63
CA GLU A 272 18.23 24.61 -16.91
C GLU A 272 16.81 25.18 -17.12
N THR A 273 15.78 24.42 -16.75
CA THR A 273 14.38 24.87 -16.83
C THR A 273 14.13 26.07 -15.91
N PHE A 274 14.63 26.04 -14.67
CA PHE A 274 14.54 27.17 -13.74
C PHE A 274 15.33 28.41 -14.23
N THR A 275 16.52 28.22 -14.78
CA THR A 275 17.34 29.30 -15.35
C THR A 275 16.65 29.95 -16.54
N ARG A 276 16.09 29.15 -17.46
CA ARG A 276 15.31 29.66 -18.61
C ARG A 276 14.08 30.46 -18.18
N LEU A 277 13.45 30.08 -17.07
CA LEU A 277 12.30 30.78 -16.50
C LEU A 277 12.68 32.03 -15.68
N GLY A 278 13.96 32.40 -15.65
CA GLY A 278 14.44 33.63 -15.02
C GLY A 278 14.57 33.55 -13.50
N PHE A 279 14.65 32.34 -12.92
CA PHE A 279 14.68 32.12 -11.47
C PHE A 279 16.07 32.37 -10.83
N ASP A 280 17.06 32.71 -11.64
CA ASP A 280 18.49 32.73 -11.29
C ASP A 280 18.91 33.88 -10.35
N TRP A 281 18.19 35.02 -10.33
CA TRP A 281 18.72 36.22 -9.69
C TRP A 281 18.53 36.30 -8.15
N MET A 282 17.62 35.54 -7.53
CA MET A 282 17.35 35.61 -6.07
C MET A 282 17.62 34.33 -5.26
N CYS A 283 17.89 33.20 -5.92
CA CYS A 283 18.11 31.90 -5.28
C CYS A 283 19.54 31.35 -5.49
N LYS A 284 20.52 32.23 -5.77
CA LYS A 284 21.92 31.93 -6.19
C LYS A 284 22.68 30.86 -5.38
N GLY A 285 22.23 30.52 -4.16
CA GLY A 285 22.82 29.45 -3.35
C GLY A 285 22.21 28.07 -3.59
N GLU A 286 20.91 27.98 -3.86
CA GLU A 286 20.16 26.71 -3.82
C GLU A 286 20.38 25.87 -5.09
N LEU A 287 20.21 26.46 -6.28
CA LEU A 287 20.44 25.78 -7.56
C LEU A 287 21.91 25.34 -7.72
N ALA A 288 22.83 26.24 -7.36
CA ALA A 288 24.26 25.93 -7.35
C ALA A 288 24.62 24.83 -6.34
N TRP A 289 23.99 24.81 -5.16
CA TRP A 289 24.15 23.72 -4.19
C TRP A 289 23.61 22.40 -4.73
N MET A 290 22.43 22.41 -5.37
CA MET A 290 21.82 21.21 -5.96
C MET A 290 22.72 20.59 -7.04
N LEU A 291 23.24 21.41 -7.97
CA LEU A 291 24.20 20.96 -8.97
C LEU A 291 25.48 20.39 -8.32
N ARG A 292 26.02 21.07 -7.31
CA ARG A 292 27.20 20.58 -6.56
C ARG A 292 26.94 19.26 -5.84
N MET A 293 25.75 19.06 -5.28
CA MET A 293 25.37 17.80 -4.62
C MET A 293 25.19 16.65 -5.61
N ALA A 294 24.55 16.91 -6.76
CA ALA A 294 24.43 15.94 -7.84
C ALA A 294 25.82 15.52 -8.37
N LEU A 295 26.69 16.51 -8.64
CA LEU A 295 28.06 16.31 -9.11
C LEU A 295 28.95 15.52 -8.13
N ARG A 296 28.86 15.81 -6.82
CA ARG A 296 29.67 15.10 -5.80
C ARG A 296 29.33 13.62 -5.68
N ARG A 297 28.11 13.21 -6.04
CA ARG A 297 27.64 11.82 -5.92
C ARG A 297 27.86 11.01 -7.21
N GLN A 298 28.03 11.65 -8.36
CA GLN A 298 28.56 11.02 -9.57
C GLN A 298 30.08 10.87 -9.43
N ARG A 299 30.56 9.67 -9.11
CA ARG A 299 31.97 9.34 -9.30
C ARG A 299 32.25 9.14 -10.80
N SER A 300 32.28 10.20 -11.62
CA SER A 300 33.03 10.26 -12.90
C SER A 300 33.00 11.65 -13.55
N PRO A 301 34.04 12.01 -14.33
CA PRO A 301 34.32 13.38 -14.76
C PRO A 301 33.77 13.64 -16.16
N HIS A 302 32.73 14.47 -16.29
CA HIS A 302 32.41 15.08 -17.59
C HIS A 302 32.22 16.59 -17.45
N GLY A 303 33.10 17.32 -18.14
CA GLY A 303 33.24 18.78 -18.15
C GLY A 303 32.13 19.55 -18.88
N ALA A 304 30.92 19.01 -18.95
CA ALA A 304 29.76 19.75 -19.47
C ALA A 304 29.09 20.62 -18.40
N LEU A 305 29.26 20.29 -17.11
CA LEU A 305 28.52 20.93 -16.01
C LEU A 305 29.20 22.16 -15.40
N THR A 306 30.40 22.51 -15.85
CA THR A 306 31.16 23.64 -15.32
C THR A 306 30.70 24.99 -15.89
N GLN A 307 29.95 24.99 -16.99
CA GLN A 307 29.47 26.22 -17.65
C GLN A 307 28.22 26.83 -16.99
N LEU A 308 27.51 26.10 -16.13
CA LEU A 308 26.32 26.59 -15.41
C LEU A 308 26.63 27.14 -14.01
N LEU A 309 27.91 27.17 -13.59
CA LEU A 309 28.35 27.58 -12.25
C LEU A 309 29.15 28.89 -12.24
N VAL A 310 29.23 29.60 -13.37
CA VAL A 310 29.88 30.92 -13.52
C VAL A 310 28.81 31.97 -13.78
#